data_AF-A0A836ADZ4-F1
#
_entry.id   AF-A0A836ADZ4-F1
#
_cell.length_a   1.000
_cell.length_b   1.000
_cell.length_c   1.000
_cell.angle_alpha   90.00
_cell.angle_beta   90.00
_cell.angle_gamma   90.00
#
_symmetry.space_group_name_H-M   'P 1'
#
loop_
_entity.id
_entity.type
_entity.pdbx_description
1 polymer ?
#
loop_
_entity_poly.entity_id
_entity_poly.type
_entity_poly.pdbx_seq_one_letter_code
_entity_poly.pdbx_strand_id
1 'polypeptide(L)'
;MSGSVYLQISDLAPGPLLTTARGYGATSLPPTRHRYQRPQRYRDPGFGPCGPEPNEIQGALNTRGGSHDGSSRILAYTQGQHIRSAMDKPRPGKTTFVIMVSPLPAYSQCKILRCNAEYVSSTLSLRGGGSPGALRGGGRGGGVGSSGLCRALRSYALCTRRTARTCRGDLAFHSAVHGIEDLMIQHNCSRQGPTAPPPPRGPVFPGAGPIRASGSPAPDPCDYEGRFSRLHRQPPGFLHCASFGDPHVRTFHHHFHTCRVQGAWPLLDNDFLFVQATSSPVALGANATTTRKLTIIFKNMQECIDQKVYQAEVDNLPAAFEDGSINGGDRPGGSSLSIQTANPGSHVEIRAAYIGTTIIIRQTAGQLSFSIRVAEDVARAFSAEQDLQLCVGGCPPSQRLSRSVRSRRGTITIDTARQLCKEGLPVEDAYFHSCVFDVLISGDPNFTVAAQAALEDARAFLPDLEKLHLFPSDAGVPLSPATFPAPLLSGLFVLWLCIQ
;
A
#
# COMPACT_ATOMS: atom_id res chain seq x y z
N MET A 1 32.16 -13.45 -41.63
CA MET A 1 31.37 -14.69 -41.43
C MET A 1 30.77 -14.57 -40.03
N SER A 2 29.56 -14.02 -39.87
CA SER A 2 28.25 -14.52 -40.34
C SER A 2 27.78 -15.71 -39.48
N GLY A 3 26.67 -15.59 -38.73
CA GLY A 3 25.81 -14.41 -38.58
C GLY A 3 24.77 -14.55 -37.46
N SER A 4 24.06 -13.46 -37.18
CA SER A 4 23.05 -13.37 -36.13
C SER A 4 21.72 -14.01 -36.52
N VAL A 5 20.99 -14.53 -35.54
CA VAL A 5 19.52 -14.65 -35.60
C VAL A 5 18.93 -14.00 -34.36
N TYR A 6 18.36 -12.80 -34.55
CA TYR A 6 17.39 -12.25 -33.61
C TYR A 6 16.02 -12.90 -33.88
N LEU A 7 15.22 -13.11 -32.84
CA LEU A 7 13.78 -13.27 -32.99
C LEU A 7 13.09 -12.32 -32.02
N GLN A 8 12.23 -11.48 -32.60
CA GLN A 8 11.61 -10.33 -31.94
C GLN A 8 10.11 -10.42 -32.21
N ILE A 9 9.31 -10.35 -31.15
CA ILE A 9 7.86 -10.17 -31.24
C ILE A 9 7.52 -9.00 -30.31
N SER A 10 6.86 -8.00 -30.88
CA SER A 10 6.53 -6.73 -30.23
C SER A 10 5.02 -6.53 -30.19
N ASP A 11 4.60 -5.75 -29.19
CA ASP A 11 3.37 -4.94 -29.12
C ASP A 11 1.99 -5.62 -29.19
N LEU A 12 1.22 -5.39 -28.11
CA LEU A 12 -0.19 -5.01 -28.21
C LEU A 12 -0.52 -4.02 -27.08
N ALA A 13 -0.69 -2.74 -27.44
CA ALA A 13 -1.06 -1.66 -26.52
C ALA A 13 -2.61 -1.51 -26.40
N PRO A 14 -3.13 -0.95 -25.29
CA PRO A 14 -4.58 -0.81 -25.09
C PRO A 14 -5.18 0.36 -25.88
N GLY A 15 -6.39 0.16 -26.42
CA GLY A 15 -7.20 1.19 -27.10
C GLY A 15 -8.58 1.39 -26.44
N PRO A 16 -9.19 2.58 -26.51
CA PRO A 16 -10.38 2.94 -25.74
C PRO A 16 -11.71 2.73 -26.49
N LEU A 17 -12.83 2.73 -25.75
CA LEU A 17 -14.16 2.95 -26.30
C LEU A 17 -14.99 3.89 -25.41
N LEU A 18 -15.81 4.74 -26.04
CA LEU A 18 -16.64 5.75 -25.38
C LEU A 18 -18.11 5.33 -25.24
N THR A 19 -18.83 6.07 -24.40
CA THR A 19 -20.28 5.94 -24.10
C THR A 19 -21.23 6.25 -25.26
N THR A 20 -22.46 5.71 -25.22
CA THR A 20 -23.69 6.54 -25.36
C THR A 20 -25.01 5.87 -24.92
N ALA A 21 -25.77 6.58 -24.06
CA ALA A 21 -27.25 6.76 -24.09
C ALA A 21 -28.22 5.55 -23.83
N ARG A 22 -29.49 5.70 -23.39
CA ARG A 22 -30.31 6.91 -23.05
C ARG A 22 -31.55 6.60 -22.18
N GLY A 23 -31.94 7.54 -21.28
CA GLY A 23 -33.32 7.72 -20.75
C GLY A 23 -33.80 6.74 -19.67
N TYR A 24 -34.81 7.05 -18.83
CA TYR A 24 -35.63 8.26 -18.62
C TYR A 24 -36.11 8.32 -17.14
N GLY A 25 -36.44 9.52 -16.64
CA GLY A 25 -37.14 9.71 -15.35
C GLY A 25 -36.94 11.10 -14.77
N ALA A 26 -38.00 11.82 -14.41
CA ALA A 26 -37.93 13.20 -13.93
C ALA A 26 -38.97 13.51 -12.83
N THR A 27 -38.60 14.41 -11.92
CA THR A 27 -39.48 15.06 -10.93
C THR A 27 -39.07 16.52 -10.77
N SER A 28 -40.00 17.37 -10.35
CA SER A 28 -39.94 18.83 -10.48
C SER A 28 -40.16 19.56 -9.15
N LEU A 29 -39.71 20.84 -9.08
CA LEU A 29 -40.25 22.01 -8.33
C LEU A 29 -39.19 23.17 -8.39
N PRO A 30 -39.43 24.40 -7.86
CA PRO A 30 -39.86 25.54 -8.67
C PRO A 30 -38.80 26.67 -8.79
N PRO A 31 -39.02 27.68 -9.67
CA PRO A 31 -37.99 28.66 -10.01
C PRO A 31 -37.98 29.93 -9.13
N THR A 32 -36.78 30.45 -8.84
CA THR A 32 -36.57 31.83 -8.35
C THR A 32 -35.95 32.72 -9.43
N ARG A 33 -36.46 33.95 -9.57
CA ARG A 33 -35.96 34.94 -10.55
C ARG A 33 -34.77 35.70 -9.98
N HIS A 34 -33.66 35.80 -10.71
CA HIS A 34 -32.73 36.93 -10.57
C HIS A 34 -32.37 37.55 -11.93
N ARG A 35 -31.83 38.78 -11.88
CA ARG A 35 -31.98 39.80 -12.91
C ARG A 35 -30.65 40.11 -13.61
N TYR A 36 -30.69 40.23 -14.94
CA TYR A 36 -29.55 40.66 -15.75
C TYR A 36 -29.01 42.04 -15.31
N GLN A 37 -27.70 42.17 -15.20
CA GLN A 37 -26.96 43.44 -15.27
C GLN A 37 -25.65 43.22 -16.03
N ARG A 38 -25.25 44.20 -16.86
CA ARG A 38 -24.02 44.17 -17.67
C ARG A 38 -22.90 44.96 -16.99
N PRO A 39 -21.63 44.54 -17.16
CA PRO A 39 -20.50 45.47 -17.22
C PRO A 39 -20.40 46.15 -18.60
N GLN A 40 -19.70 47.28 -18.68
CA GLN A 40 -19.53 48.06 -19.92
C GLN A 40 -18.24 47.69 -20.68
N ARG A 41 -18.16 48.10 -21.96
CA ARG A 41 -16.95 47.96 -22.79
C ARG A 41 -15.87 48.97 -22.37
N TYR A 42 -14.60 48.59 -22.53
CA TYR A 42 -13.50 49.54 -22.77
C TYR A 42 -12.95 49.32 -24.19
N ARG A 43 -12.04 50.20 -24.67
CA ARG A 43 -11.59 50.25 -26.08
C ARG A 43 -10.16 49.72 -26.27
N ASP A 44 -9.94 49.06 -27.40
CA ASP A 44 -8.64 48.87 -28.07
C ASP A 44 -8.29 50.06 -28.99
N PRO A 45 -7.01 50.16 -29.41
CA PRO A 45 -6.62 50.09 -30.83
C PRO A 45 -5.53 49.01 -31.06
N GLY A 46 -5.57 48.16 -32.10
CA GLY A 46 -5.17 48.44 -33.50
C GLY A 46 -3.63 48.36 -33.68
N PHE A 47 -2.98 47.69 -34.64
CA PHE A 47 -3.28 46.99 -35.91
C PHE A 47 -2.58 45.59 -35.89
N GLY A 48 -2.61 44.65 -36.84
CA GLY A 48 -2.99 44.53 -38.27
C GLY A 48 -2.68 43.08 -38.78
N PRO A 49 -2.96 42.70 -40.05
CA PRO A 49 -3.29 41.29 -40.38
C PRO A 49 -2.46 40.58 -41.48
N CYS A 50 -2.62 39.25 -41.61
CA CYS A 50 -2.69 38.50 -42.89
C CYS A 50 -3.25 37.06 -42.71
N GLY A 51 -3.90 36.53 -43.76
CA GLY A 51 -4.30 35.11 -43.96
C GLY A 51 -3.89 34.65 -45.38
N PRO A 52 -4.57 33.69 -46.06
CA PRO A 52 -5.79 32.94 -45.71
C PRO A 52 -5.72 31.40 -45.98
N GLU A 53 -6.83 30.68 -45.77
CA GLU A 53 -7.12 29.34 -46.35
C GLU A 53 -7.77 29.44 -47.75
N PRO A 54 -7.90 28.30 -48.47
CA PRO A 54 -9.18 28.03 -49.17
C PRO A 54 -9.66 26.55 -49.26
N ASN A 55 -10.93 26.38 -48.89
CA ASN A 55 -12.02 25.64 -49.58
C ASN A 55 -12.10 24.10 -49.75
N GLU A 56 -13.24 23.63 -49.24
CA GLU A 56 -14.07 22.45 -49.55
C GLU A 56 -14.41 22.21 -51.05
N ILE A 57 -14.58 20.93 -51.45
CA ILE A 57 -15.31 20.49 -52.66
C ILE A 57 -16.14 19.22 -52.36
N GLN A 58 -17.33 19.12 -52.97
CA GLN A 58 -18.31 18.05 -52.81
C GLN A 58 -18.20 16.96 -53.89
N GLY A 59 -18.66 15.74 -53.59
CA GLY A 59 -18.77 14.64 -54.57
C GLY A 59 -19.74 13.54 -54.11
N ALA A 60 -20.67 13.14 -54.99
CA ALA A 60 -21.70 12.12 -54.71
C ALA A 60 -21.86 11.14 -55.87
N LEU A 61 -22.25 9.89 -55.58
CA LEU A 61 -22.59 8.89 -56.60
C LEU A 61 -23.56 7.81 -56.08
N ASN A 62 -24.42 7.31 -56.96
CA ASN A 62 -25.48 6.32 -56.71
C ASN A 62 -25.05 4.91 -57.17
N THR A 63 -25.63 3.83 -56.61
CA THR A 63 -26.64 2.95 -57.30
C THR A 63 -26.91 1.60 -56.58
N ARG A 64 -28.19 1.14 -56.69
CA ARG A 64 -28.77 -0.23 -56.90
C ARG A 64 -28.07 -1.49 -56.28
N GLY A 65 -28.79 -2.55 -55.86
CA GLY A 65 -30.25 -2.80 -55.78
C GLY A 65 -30.59 -4.31 -55.74
N GLY A 66 -31.84 -4.68 -55.43
CA GLY A 66 -32.38 -6.07 -55.39
C GLY A 66 -32.34 -6.73 -54.00
N SER A 67 -33.32 -7.48 -53.43
CA SER A 67 -34.70 -7.96 -53.77
C SER A 67 -34.84 -9.50 -53.90
N HIS A 68 -35.37 -10.14 -52.85
CA HIS A 68 -36.16 -11.41 -52.78
C HIS A 68 -36.56 -11.55 -51.29
N ASP A 69 -37.82 -11.43 -50.85
CA ASP A 69 -39.05 -12.23 -51.08
C ASP A 69 -39.07 -13.60 -50.37
N GLY A 70 -40.23 -13.95 -49.79
CA GLY A 70 -40.42 -15.08 -48.86
C GLY A 70 -41.55 -14.83 -47.85
N SER A 71 -42.80 -14.88 -48.31
CA SER A 71 -43.99 -14.53 -47.50
C SER A 71 -44.67 -15.74 -46.84
N SER A 72 -45.19 -15.58 -45.62
CA SER A 72 -46.31 -16.36 -45.07
C SER A 72 -47.05 -15.63 -43.93
N ARG A 73 -48.37 -15.78 -43.90
CA ARG A 73 -49.31 -15.25 -42.88
C ARG A 73 -49.61 -16.36 -41.84
N ILE A 74 -50.36 -16.24 -40.74
CA ILE A 74 -51.70 -15.63 -40.49
C ILE A 74 -51.87 -15.27 -38.98
N LEU A 75 -52.78 -14.30 -38.74
CA LEU A 75 -53.53 -13.93 -37.51
C LEU A 75 -53.47 -14.93 -36.33
N ALA A 76 -53.19 -14.56 -35.07
CA ALA A 76 -53.73 -13.48 -34.21
C ALA A 76 -55.12 -13.76 -33.58
N TYR A 77 -55.20 -13.70 -32.24
CA TYR A 77 -56.44 -13.49 -31.48
C TYR A 77 -56.15 -12.71 -30.19
N THR A 78 -57.08 -11.84 -29.80
CA THR A 78 -57.03 -11.00 -28.59
C THR A 78 -57.97 -11.54 -27.52
N GLN A 79 -57.75 -11.17 -26.25
CA GLN A 79 -58.72 -10.45 -25.39
C GLN A 79 -58.27 -10.48 -23.92
N GLY A 80 -58.42 -9.36 -23.21
CA GLY A 80 -58.28 -9.27 -21.75
C GLY A 80 -59.40 -8.40 -21.17
N GLN A 81 -59.80 -8.64 -19.92
CA GLN A 81 -60.87 -7.88 -19.27
C GLN A 81 -60.77 -7.86 -17.73
N HIS A 82 -61.35 -6.82 -17.12
CA HIS A 82 -61.31 -6.52 -15.68
C HIS A 82 -62.40 -7.22 -14.86
N ILE A 83 -62.05 -7.68 -13.65
CA ILE A 83 -62.95 -7.79 -12.48
C ILE A 83 -62.11 -7.37 -11.25
N ARG A 84 -62.22 -6.13 -10.75
CA ARG A 84 -63.14 -5.65 -9.67
C ARG A 84 -63.00 -6.38 -8.33
N SER A 85 -62.64 -5.62 -7.29
CA SER A 85 -62.49 -6.09 -5.91
C SER A 85 -63.81 -6.37 -5.22
N ALA A 86 -63.79 -7.30 -4.26
CA ALA A 86 -64.69 -7.34 -3.11
C ALA A 86 -63.83 -7.48 -1.83
N MET A 87 -64.19 -6.75 -0.77
CA MET A 87 -63.66 -7.01 0.57
C MET A 87 -64.53 -8.03 1.28
N ASP A 88 -63.93 -8.97 2.00
CA ASP A 88 -64.62 -9.79 3.00
C ASP A 88 -63.80 -9.82 4.31
N LYS A 89 -64.47 -10.07 5.43
CA LYS A 89 -63.92 -9.98 6.79
C LYS A 89 -63.20 -11.27 7.21
N PRO A 90 -62.08 -11.18 7.94
CA PRO A 90 -61.30 -12.36 8.30
C PRO A 90 -62.00 -13.24 9.35
N ARG A 91 -61.82 -14.57 9.21
CA ARG A 91 -62.06 -15.56 10.28
C ARG A 91 -60.69 -16.16 10.69
N PRO A 92 -60.48 -16.53 11.97
CA PRO A 92 -59.18 -17.00 12.44
C PRO A 92 -58.88 -18.43 11.97
N GLY A 93 -58.16 -18.55 10.84
CA GLY A 93 -57.54 -19.79 10.37
C GLY A 93 -56.09 -19.92 10.87
N LYS A 94 -55.65 -21.15 11.17
CA LYS A 94 -54.31 -21.43 11.72
C LYS A 94 -53.20 -21.17 10.70
N THR A 95 -52.34 -20.18 10.94
CA THR A 95 -51.15 -19.92 10.11
C THR A 95 -50.03 -20.90 10.46
N THR A 96 -49.86 -21.96 9.66
CA THR A 96 -48.66 -22.80 9.71
C THR A 96 -47.49 -22.06 9.05
N PHE A 97 -46.55 -21.58 9.86
CA PHE A 97 -45.32 -20.98 9.34
C PHE A 97 -44.38 -22.05 8.78
N VAL A 98 -44.36 -22.20 7.45
CA VAL A 98 -43.32 -22.95 6.75
C VAL A 98 -42.07 -22.08 6.67
N ILE A 99 -41.13 -22.30 7.59
CA ILE A 99 -39.83 -21.61 7.57
C ILE A 99 -38.99 -22.20 6.43
N MET A 100 -39.05 -21.55 5.26
CA MET A 100 -38.13 -21.79 4.16
C MET A 100 -36.74 -21.29 4.55
N VAL A 101 -35.96 -22.15 5.21
CA VAL A 101 -34.54 -21.90 5.49
C VAL A 101 -33.77 -21.95 4.17
N SER A 102 -33.66 -20.82 3.49
CA SER A 102 -32.68 -20.64 2.43
C SER A 102 -31.28 -20.77 3.03
N PRO A 103 -30.43 -21.71 2.57
CA PRO A 103 -29.08 -21.81 3.07
C PRO A 103 -28.32 -20.55 2.66
N LEU A 104 -27.84 -19.79 3.66
CA LEU A 104 -26.90 -18.69 3.45
C LEU A 104 -25.73 -19.20 2.60
N PRO A 105 -25.28 -18.45 1.58
CA PRO A 105 -24.14 -18.86 0.76
C PRO A 105 -22.87 -18.77 1.62
N ALA A 106 -22.52 -19.88 2.27
CA ALA A 106 -21.27 -20.03 2.98
C ALA A 106 -20.12 -19.89 1.97
N TYR A 107 -19.53 -18.69 1.93
CA TYR A 107 -18.53 -18.28 0.94
C TYR A 107 -17.20 -18.97 1.22
N SER A 108 -17.19 -20.27 0.92
CA SER A 108 -16.03 -21.14 1.00
C SER A 108 -15.09 -20.73 -0.12
N GLN A 109 -14.11 -19.90 0.21
CA GLN A 109 -13.12 -19.36 -0.73
C GLN A 109 -12.42 -20.48 -1.53
N CYS A 110 -12.01 -20.16 -2.76
CA CYS A 110 -11.17 -21.06 -3.56
C CYS A 110 -9.83 -21.29 -2.87
N LYS A 111 -9.40 -22.56 -2.74
CA LYS A 111 -8.15 -22.93 -2.05
C LYS A 111 -7.04 -23.34 -3.03
N ILE A 112 -7.05 -22.78 -4.24
CA ILE A 112 -6.07 -23.13 -5.28
C ILE A 112 -4.63 -22.78 -4.85
N LEU A 113 -4.39 -21.58 -4.31
CA LEU A 113 -3.05 -21.14 -3.90
C LEU A 113 -2.42 -22.10 -2.88
N ARG A 114 -3.23 -22.70 -2.01
CA ARG A 114 -2.79 -23.77 -1.09
C ARG A 114 -2.40 -25.05 -1.85
N CYS A 115 -3.19 -25.50 -2.82
CA CYS A 115 -2.82 -26.66 -3.65
C CYS A 115 -1.52 -26.41 -4.43
N ASN A 116 -1.32 -25.18 -4.94
CA ASN A 116 -0.11 -24.78 -5.64
C ASN A 116 1.10 -24.80 -4.69
N ALA A 117 0.96 -24.27 -3.47
CA ALA A 117 2.01 -24.29 -2.45
C ALA A 117 2.37 -25.72 -1.99
N GLU A 118 1.36 -26.58 -1.75
CA GLU A 118 1.58 -28.00 -1.42
C GLU A 118 2.31 -28.75 -2.56
N TYR A 119 2.03 -28.42 -3.83
CA TYR A 119 2.74 -28.98 -4.98
C TYR A 119 4.18 -28.47 -5.11
N VAL A 120 4.42 -27.16 -4.98
CA VAL A 120 5.77 -26.59 -5.01
C VAL A 120 6.61 -27.18 -3.87
N SER A 121 6.10 -27.17 -2.64
CA SER A 121 6.77 -27.74 -1.47
C SER A 121 7.16 -29.22 -1.68
N SER A 122 6.24 -30.04 -2.21
CA SER A 122 6.50 -31.46 -2.50
C SER A 122 7.38 -31.73 -3.73
N THR A 123 7.80 -30.69 -4.47
CA THR A 123 8.73 -30.80 -5.60
C THR A 123 10.07 -30.09 -5.42
N LEU A 124 10.21 -29.17 -4.44
CA LEU A 124 11.49 -28.53 -4.10
C LEU A 124 12.61 -29.55 -3.86
N SER A 125 12.36 -30.55 -3.02
CA SER A 125 13.33 -31.62 -2.69
C SER A 125 13.70 -32.53 -3.87
N LEU A 126 13.01 -32.42 -5.01
CA LEU A 126 13.30 -33.18 -6.24
C LEU A 126 14.17 -32.40 -7.22
N ARG A 127 14.22 -31.06 -7.11
CA ARG A 127 15.08 -30.19 -7.94
C ARG A 127 16.55 -30.19 -7.50
N GLY A 128 16.85 -30.48 -6.24
CA GLY A 128 18.22 -30.45 -5.69
C GLY A 128 19.15 -31.59 -6.13
N GLY A 129 18.69 -32.55 -6.93
CA GLY A 129 19.46 -33.76 -7.29
C GLY A 129 20.37 -33.65 -8.51
N GLY A 130 20.59 -32.45 -9.06
CA GLY A 130 21.16 -32.24 -10.40
C GLY A 130 22.48 -31.46 -10.47
N SER A 131 23.57 -32.00 -9.92
CA SER A 131 24.94 -31.48 -10.14
C SER A 131 25.76 -32.43 -11.03
N PRO A 132 26.27 -31.98 -12.20
CA PRO A 132 27.02 -32.83 -13.12
C PRO A 132 28.48 -32.99 -12.66
N GLY A 133 28.78 -33.94 -11.77
CA GLY A 133 30.12 -34.05 -11.18
C GLY A 133 30.44 -35.27 -10.31
N ALA A 134 29.98 -36.47 -10.66
CA ALA A 134 30.40 -37.71 -9.99
C ALA A 134 30.55 -38.88 -10.97
N LEU A 135 31.71 -39.55 -10.94
CA LEU A 135 32.05 -40.66 -11.83
C LEU A 135 31.83 -42.03 -11.17
N ARG A 136 31.52 -43.03 -12.02
CA ARG A 136 31.56 -44.49 -11.76
C ARG A 136 30.59 -45.05 -10.70
N GLY A 137 29.42 -45.49 -11.19
CA GLY A 137 28.54 -46.44 -10.50
C GLY A 137 27.57 -47.09 -11.49
N GLY A 138 27.84 -48.32 -11.93
CA GLY A 138 27.05 -48.99 -12.97
C GLY A 138 25.79 -49.66 -12.42
N GLY A 139 24.61 -49.06 -12.63
CA GLY A 139 23.34 -49.69 -12.25
C GLY A 139 22.08 -48.86 -12.55
N ARG A 140 21.39 -49.19 -13.65
CA ARG A 140 20.01 -48.79 -14.03
C ARG A 140 19.47 -47.49 -13.37
N GLY A 141 20.01 -46.33 -13.76
CA GLY A 141 19.50 -45.03 -13.33
C GLY A 141 18.12 -44.69 -13.92
N GLY A 142 17.34 -43.86 -13.21
CA GLY A 142 16.12 -43.21 -13.73
C GLY A 142 14.91 -43.12 -12.78
N GLY A 143 14.79 -44.03 -11.80
CA GLY A 143 13.51 -44.22 -11.08
C GLY A 143 13.14 -43.21 -9.99
N VAL A 144 14.10 -42.63 -9.27
CA VAL A 144 13.83 -41.97 -7.98
C VAL A 144 13.18 -40.59 -8.13
N GLY A 145 13.76 -39.70 -8.95
CA GLY A 145 13.22 -38.35 -9.14
C GLY A 145 11.83 -38.34 -9.80
N SER A 146 11.65 -39.12 -10.88
CA SER A 146 10.38 -39.21 -11.60
C SER A 146 9.25 -39.80 -10.73
N SER A 147 9.52 -40.88 -9.97
CA SER A 147 8.48 -41.46 -9.09
C SER A 147 8.06 -40.52 -7.95
N GLY A 148 8.96 -39.65 -7.47
CA GLY A 148 8.64 -38.54 -6.58
C GLY A 148 7.78 -37.48 -7.26
N LEU A 149 8.14 -37.04 -8.46
CA LEU A 149 7.41 -36.00 -9.20
C LEU A 149 5.99 -36.46 -9.56
N CYS A 150 5.83 -37.67 -10.07
CA CYS A 150 4.51 -38.25 -10.33
C CYS A 150 3.68 -38.44 -9.05
N ARG A 151 4.30 -38.64 -7.88
CA ARG A 151 3.61 -38.67 -6.57
C ARG A 151 3.11 -37.27 -6.17
N ALA A 152 3.90 -36.23 -6.36
CA ALA A 152 3.51 -34.84 -6.12
C ALA A 152 2.38 -34.39 -7.06
N LEU A 153 2.50 -34.65 -8.37
CA LEU A 153 1.48 -34.32 -9.37
C LEU A 153 0.12 -35.01 -9.09
N ARG A 154 0.12 -36.28 -8.63
CA ARG A 154 -1.13 -36.96 -8.19
C ARG A 154 -1.74 -36.32 -6.94
N SER A 155 -0.94 -35.85 -5.98
CA SER A 155 -1.46 -35.07 -4.84
C SER A 155 -2.07 -33.75 -5.30
N TYR A 156 -1.42 -33.05 -6.22
CA TYR A 156 -1.88 -31.77 -6.76
C TYR A 156 -3.22 -31.93 -7.50
N ALA A 157 -3.34 -32.94 -8.37
CA ALA A 157 -4.59 -33.35 -9.03
C ALA A 157 -5.72 -33.69 -8.04
N LEU A 158 -5.40 -34.34 -6.92
CA LEU A 158 -6.38 -34.65 -5.87
C LEU A 158 -6.79 -33.40 -5.07
N CYS A 159 -5.87 -32.45 -4.86
CA CYS A 159 -6.15 -31.19 -4.17
C CYS A 159 -7.05 -30.28 -5.01
N THR A 160 -6.70 -30.04 -6.28
CA THR A 160 -7.53 -29.24 -7.19
C THR A 160 -8.93 -29.83 -7.34
N ARG A 161 -9.04 -31.15 -7.58
CA ARG A 161 -10.34 -31.85 -7.63
C ARG A 161 -11.19 -31.67 -6.36
N ARG A 162 -10.58 -31.56 -5.17
CA ARG A 162 -11.31 -31.32 -3.91
C ARG A 162 -11.83 -29.88 -3.79
N THR A 163 -11.09 -28.87 -4.26
CA THR A 163 -11.53 -27.46 -4.22
C THR A 163 -12.31 -27.00 -5.46
N ALA A 164 -12.44 -27.83 -6.50
CA ALA A 164 -13.07 -27.49 -7.78
C ALA A 164 -14.51 -26.91 -7.68
N ARG A 165 -15.27 -27.23 -6.62
CA ARG A 165 -16.61 -26.66 -6.40
C ARG A 165 -16.57 -25.16 -6.06
N THR A 166 -15.53 -24.70 -5.37
CA THR A 166 -15.38 -23.30 -4.93
C THR A 166 -14.53 -22.46 -5.89
N CYS A 167 -13.74 -23.11 -6.75
CA CYS A 167 -12.83 -22.47 -7.70
C CYS A 167 -13.38 -22.31 -9.14
N ARG A 168 -14.70 -22.44 -9.35
CA ARG A 168 -15.29 -22.48 -10.72
C ARG A 168 -14.97 -21.26 -11.60
N GLY A 169 -14.87 -20.07 -11.00
CA GLY A 169 -14.53 -18.82 -11.68
C GLY A 169 -13.08 -18.36 -11.46
N ASP A 170 -12.22 -19.21 -10.89
CA ASP A 170 -10.84 -18.85 -10.56
C ASP A 170 -9.91 -19.22 -11.73
N LEU A 171 -9.21 -18.22 -12.29
CA LEU A 171 -8.32 -18.42 -13.44
C LEU A 171 -7.11 -19.29 -13.08
N ALA A 172 -6.51 -19.10 -11.90
CA ALA A 172 -5.36 -19.87 -11.45
C ALA A 172 -5.73 -21.35 -11.23
N PHE A 173 -6.98 -21.66 -10.85
CA PHE A 173 -7.49 -23.02 -10.77
C PHE A 173 -7.53 -23.70 -12.14
N HIS A 174 -8.08 -23.04 -13.17
CA HIS A 174 -8.14 -23.61 -14.52
C HIS A 174 -6.73 -23.76 -15.12
N SER A 175 -5.86 -22.77 -14.97
CA SER A 175 -4.44 -22.85 -15.36
C SER A 175 -3.71 -24.00 -14.66
N ALA A 176 -3.95 -24.20 -13.36
CA ALA A 176 -3.35 -25.31 -12.61
C ALA A 176 -3.86 -26.68 -13.06
N VAL A 177 -5.17 -26.83 -13.32
CA VAL A 177 -5.75 -28.10 -13.78
C VAL A 177 -5.16 -28.52 -15.13
N HIS A 178 -5.05 -27.59 -16.10
CA HIS A 178 -4.39 -27.88 -17.37
C HIS A 178 -2.90 -28.21 -17.19
N GLY A 179 -2.15 -27.38 -16.44
CA GLY A 179 -0.72 -27.63 -16.18
C GLY A 179 -0.44 -28.96 -15.46
N ILE A 180 -1.36 -29.45 -14.62
CA ILE A 180 -1.29 -30.80 -14.02
C ILE A 180 -1.39 -31.89 -15.08
N GLU A 181 -2.30 -31.77 -16.05
CA GLU A 181 -2.46 -32.77 -17.12
C GLU A 181 -1.26 -32.76 -18.07
N ASP A 182 -0.75 -31.58 -18.44
CA ASP A 182 0.47 -31.44 -19.25
C ASP A 182 1.69 -32.06 -18.56
N LEU A 183 1.93 -31.74 -17.28
CA LEU A 183 3.05 -32.29 -16.52
C LEU A 183 2.92 -33.80 -16.26
N MET A 184 1.69 -34.32 -16.11
CA MET A 184 1.43 -35.77 -16.06
C MET A 184 1.85 -36.46 -17.36
N ILE A 185 1.57 -35.85 -18.52
CA ILE A 185 1.94 -36.38 -19.85
C ILE A 185 3.45 -36.28 -20.06
N GLN A 186 4.05 -35.10 -19.86
CA GLN A 186 5.48 -34.82 -20.09
C GLN A 186 6.40 -35.77 -19.29
N HIS A 187 5.99 -36.19 -18.10
CA HIS A 187 6.76 -37.09 -17.24
C HIS A 187 6.28 -38.56 -17.27
N ASN A 188 5.39 -38.93 -18.21
CA ASN A 188 4.81 -40.27 -18.34
C ASN A 188 4.20 -40.82 -17.04
N CYS A 189 3.55 -39.95 -16.26
CA CYS A 189 2.99 -40.29 -14.98
C CYS A 189 1.62 -40.98 -15.12
N SER A 190 1.47 -42.16 -14.49
CA SER A 190 0.14 -42.75 -14.31
C SER A 190 -0.73 -41.87 -13.41
N ARG A 191 -2.01 -41.72 -13.78
CA ARG A 191 -3.04 -41.05 -12.97
C ARG A 191 -3.41 -41.84 -11.69
N GLN A 192 -2.93 -43.07 -11.53
CA GLN A 192 -3.24 -43.96 -10.40
C GLN A 192 -2.02 -44.26 -9.51
N GLY A 193 -2.24 -44.82 -8.32
CA GLY A 193 -1.19 -45.17 -7.35
C GLY A 193 -1.00 -44.12 -6.22
N PRO A 194 0.08 -44.23 -5.43
CA PRO A 194 0.24 -43.43 -4.21
C PRO A 194 0.40 -41.93 -4.48
N THR A 195 -0.40 -41.13 -3.79
CA THR A 195 -0.18 -39.69 -3.57
C THR A 195 0.94 -39.47 -2.55
N ALA A 196 1.41 -38.22 -2.41
CA ALA A 196 2.18 -37.85 -1.22
C ALA A 196 1.32 -38.03 0.04
N PRO A 197 1.91 -38.39 1.20
CA PRO A 197 1.17 -38.41 2.45
C PRO A 197 0.64 -37.00 2.76
N PRO A 198 -0.51 -36.87 3.44
CA PRO A 198 -0.93 -35.57 3.95
C PRO A 198 0.13 -35.03 4.92
N PRO A 199 0.32 -33.70 5.01
CA PRO A 199 1.19 -33.12 6.03
C PRO A 199 0.80 -33.66 7.41
N PRO A 200 1.76 -34.08 8.24
CA PRO A 200 1.43 -34.55 9.58
C PRO A 200 0.73 -33.42 10.34
N ARG A 201 -0.46 -33.71 10.89
CA ARG A 201 -1.01 -32.87 11.95
C ARG A 201 0.02 -32.83 13.06
N GLY A 202 0.36 -31.64 13.54
CA GLY A 202 1.51 -31.42 14.42
C GLY A 202 1.55 -32.40 15.60
N PRO A 203 2.74 -32.91 15.98
CA PRO A 203 2.85 -33.99 16.95
C PRO A 203 2.32 -33.58 18.32
N VAL A 204 1.21 -34.20 18.73
CA VAL A 204 0.88 -34.35 20.15
C VAL A 204 1.94 -35.29 20.73
N PHE A 205 2.94 -34.73 21.43
CA PHE A 205 4.05 -35.50 22.00
C PHE A 205 3.55 -36.46 23.11
N PRO A 206 3.65 -37.78 22.95
CA PRO A 206 3.44 -38.74 24.02
C PRO A 206 4.79 -39.02 24.68
N GLY A 207 5.20 -38.16 25.62
CA GLY A 207 6.60 -38.15 26.08
C GLY A 207 6.88 -37.33 27.34
N ALA A 208 6.05 -37.45 28.38
CA ALA A 208 6.35 -36.86 29.69
C ALA A 208 7.48 -37.65 30.41
N GLY A 209 8.73 -37.42 30.00
CA GLY A 209 9.92 -38.00 30.61
C GLY A 209 11.01 -36.93 30.81
N PRO A 210 11.54 -36.74 32.03
CA PRO A 210 12.43 -35.61 32.34
C PRO A 210 13.88 -35.87 31.91
N ILE A 211 14.13 -35.87 30.59
CA ILE A 211 15.50 -35.81 30.07
C ILE A 211 16.04 -34.39 30.26
N ARG A 212 16.99 -34.24 31.18
CA ARG A 212 17.75 -33.00 31.40
C ARG A 212 18.61 -32.69 30.19
N ALA A 213 18.06 -31.96 29.22
CA ALA A 213 18.84 -31.33 28.15
C ALA A 213 19.68 -30.17 28.73
N SER A 214 20.87 -30.49 29.24
CA SER A 214 21.86 -29.50 29.71
C SER A 214 22.55 -28.82 28.53
N GLY A 215 21.80 -27.97 27.84
CA GLY A 215 22.29 -27.11 26.75
C GLY A 215 21.41 -25.87 26.66
N SER A 216 22.00 -24.70 26.37
CA SER A 216 21.24 -23.51 26.06
C SER A 216 20.34 -23.77 24.83
N PRO A 217 19.09 -23.27 24.80
CA PRO A 217 18.28 -23.32 23.60
C PRO A 217 19.05 -22.76 22.40
N ALA A 218 18.95 -23.42 21.24
CA ALA A 218 19.52 -22.89 20.02
C ALA A 218 18.96 -21.48 19.77
N PRO A 219 19.80 -20.47 19.47
CA PRO A 219 19.34 -19.09 19.37
C PRO A 219 18.32 -18.95 18.24
N ASP A 220 17.19 -18.31 18.54
CA ASP A 220 16.13 -18.05 17.57
C ASP A 220 16.71 -17.19 16.41
N PRO A 221 16.64 -17.65 15.14
CA PRO A 221 17.10 -16.87 14.00
C PRO A 221 16.29 -15.59 13.78
N CYS A 222 15.05 -15.54 14.29
CA CYS A 222 14.08 -14.46 14.14
C CYS A 222 14.02 -13.52 15.36
N ASP A 223 14.93 -13.68 16.30
CA ASP A 223 15.30 -12.72 17.34
C ASP A 223 16.42 -11.81 16.81
N TYR A 224 16.08 -10.69 16.16
CA TYR A 224 17.10 -9.75 15.62
C TYR A 224 17.98 -9.18 16.73
N GLU A 225 17.37 -8.67 17.82
CA GLU A 225 18.09 -7.90 18.84
C GLU A 225 19.10 -8.78 19.59
N GLY A 226 18.72 -10.02 19.94
CA GLY A 226 19.64 -10.98 20.52
C GLY A 226 20.62 -11.55 19.50
N ARG A 227 20.26 -11.74 18.21
CA ARG A 227 21.20 -12.18 17.16
C ARG A 227 22.31 -11.15 16.95
N PHE A 228 21.95 -9.88 16.86
CA PHE A 228 22.90 -8.76 16.77
C PHE A 228 23.78 -8.70 18.02
N SER A 229 23.18 -8.77 19.22
CA SER A 229 23.91 -8.74 20.49
C SER A 229 24.91 -9.90 20.64
N ARG A 230 24.55 -11.11 20.18
CA ARG A 230 25.43 -12.28 20.14
C ARG A 230 26.61 -12.10 19.18
N LEU A 231 26.40 -11.47 18.02
CA LEU A 231 27.41 -11.29 16.97
C LEU A 231 28.37 -10.11 17.26
N HIS A 232 27.83 -8.98 17.70
CA HIS A 232 28.58 -7.72 17.86
C HIS A 232 28.98 -7.41 19.31
N ARG A 233 28.51 -8.20 20.30
CA ARG A 233 28.72 -7.99 21.75
C ARG A 233 28.21 -6.66 22.31
N GLN A 234 27.31 -6.00 21.58
CA GLN A 234 26.65 -4.74 21.93
C GLN A 234 25.21 -4.78 21.40
N PRO A 235 24.25 -4.07 22.02
CA PRO A 235 22.91 -3.95 21.47
C PRO A 235 22.93 -3.22 20.11
N PRO A 236 21.95 -3.47 19.22
CA PRO A 236 21.81 -2.71 17.98
C PRO A 236 21.41 -1.25 18.23
N GLY A 237 21.86 -0.37 17.34
CA GLY A 237 21.35 1.01 17.25
C GLY A 237 19.94 1.05 16.65
N PHE A 238 19.15 2.05 17.04
CA PHE A 238 17.80 2.26 16.54
C PHE A 238 17.59 3.70 16.07
N LEU A 239 16.85 3.84 14.96
CA LEU A 239 16.44 5.11 14.39
C LEU A 239 14.92 5.25 14.50
N HIS A 240 14.46 6.50 14.61
CA HIS A 240 13.04 6.84 14.73
C HIS A 240 12.61 7.84 13.64
N CYS A 241 11.51 7.53 12.96
CA CYS A 241 10.82 8.40 12.00
C CYS A 241 9.33 8.52 12.39
N ALA A 242 8.71 9.66 12.08
CA ALA A 242 7.27 9.86 12.24
C ALA A 242 6.68 10.72 11.11
N SER A 243 5.37 10.56 10.86
CA SER A 243 4.57 11.38 9.96
C SER A 243 3.17 11.57 10.55
N PHE A 244 2.77 12.81 10.82
CA PHE A 244 1.50 13.17 11.46
C PHE A 244 1.03 14.57 11.02
N GLY A 245 -0.24 14.94 11.23
CA GLY A 245 -0.74 16.27 10.86
C GLY A 245 -0.73 16.54 9.35
N ASP A 246 -0.62 17.81 8.96
CA ASP A 246 -0.24 18.19 7.59
C ASP A 246 1.21 17.77 7.31
N PRO A 247 1.44 16.62 6.64
CA PRO A 247 2.47 15.65 6.96
C PRO A 247 3.78 16.23 7.52
N HIS A 248 3.81 16.32 8.85
CA HIS A 248 4.94 16.70 9.66
C HIS A 248 5.88 15.50 9.77
N VAL A 249 6.88 15.46 8.89
CA VAL A 249 7.83 14.34 8.78
C VAL A 249 9.04 14.61 9.67
N ARG A 250 9.22 13.78 10.69
CA ARG A 250 10.49 13.61 11.41
C ARG A 250 11.29 12.51 10.71
N THR A 251 12.47 12.83 10.20
CA THR A 251 13.37 11.86 9.57
C THR A 251 14.21 11.10 10.60
N PHE A 252 14.79 9.97 10.19
CA PHE A 252 15.80 9.24 10.98
C PHE A 252 17.00 10.13 11.37
N HIS A 253 17.35 11.09 10.51
CA HIS A 253 18.41 12.09 10.72
C HIS A 253 17.97 13.29 11.58
N HIS A 254 16.79 13.19 12.22
CA HIS A 254 16.20 14.21 13.10
C HIS A 254 15.91 15.56 12.41
N HIS A 255 15.83 15.58 11.08
CA HIS A 255 15.28 16.71 10.35
C HIS A 255 13.76 16.70 10.46
N PHE A 256 13.16 17.88 10.50
CA PHE A 256 11.72 18.04 10.66
C PHE A 256 11.15 18.93 9.55
N HIS A 257 10.15 18.43 8.82
CA HIS A 257 9.55 19.11 7.67
C HIS A 257 8.02 19.10 7.75
N THR A 258 7.37 20.23 7.47
CA THR A 258 5.92 20.26 7.13
C THR A 258 5.77 20.10 5.62
N CYS A 259 4.91 19.19 5.18
CA CYS A 259 4.93 18.71 3.79
C CYS A 259 3.55 18.58 3.16
N ARG A 260 3.40 19.11 1.94
CA ARG A 260 2.18 18.93 1.15
C ARG A 260 1.97 17.47 0.74
N VAL A 261 3.01 16.82 0.18
CA VAL A 261 3.06 15.41 -0.26
C VAL A 261 1.70 14.78 -0.64
N GLN A 262 0.98 15.45 -1.54
CA GLN A 262 -0.36 15.04 -1.97
C GLN A 262 -0.28 13.78 -2.85
N GLY A 263 -1.23 12.85 -2.68
CA GLY A 263 -1.22 11.56 -3.36
C GLY A 263 -0.45 10.52 -2.55
N ALA A 264 0.03 9.47 -3.21
CA ALA A 264 0.79 8.39 -2.58
C ALA A 264 2.29 8.71 -2.55
N TRP A 265 2.92 8.61 -1.37
CA TRP A 265 4.36 8.83 -1.19
C TRP A 265 4.98 7.73 -0.30
N PRO A 266 6.18 7.22 -0.64
CA PRO A 266 6.92 6.29 0.22
C PRO A 266 7.47 7.01 1.47
N LEU A 267 7.06 6.55 2.65
CA LEU A 267 7.74 6.88 3.90
C LEU A 267 9.07 6.11 3.98
N LEU A 268 9.06 4.83 3.58
CA LEU A 268 10.22 3.95 3.58
C LEU A 268 10.09 2.93 2.44
N ASP A 269 11.19 2.60 1.77
CA ASP A 269 11.33 1.44 0.90
C ASP A 269 12.75 0.89 1.01
N ASN A 270 12.88 -0.26 1.67
CA ASN A 270 14.16 -0.94 1.91
C ASN A 270 13.99 -2.46 1.69
N ASP A 271 15.06 -3.24 1.78
CA ASP A 271 15.05 -4.69 1.50
C ASP A 271 14.02 -5.50 2.34
N PHE A 272 13.57 -4.95 3.47
CA PHE A 272 12.72 -5.64 4.44
C PHE A 272 11.28 -5.11 4.50
N LEU A 273 11.06 -3.84 4.18
CA LEU A 273 9.81 -3.11 4.44
C LEU A 273 9.55 -2.06 3.36
N PHE A 274 8.31 -1.99 2.89
CA PHE A 274 7.77 -0.87 2.13
C PHE A 274 6.65 -0.20 2.94
N VAL A 275 6.66 1.13 3.03
CA VAL A 275 5.64 1.92 3.73
C VAL A 275 5.21 3.07 2.84
N GLN A 276 3.93 3.10 2.46
CA GLN A 276 3.33 4.16 1.66
C GLN A 276 2.25 4.90 2.45
N ALA A 277 2.39 6.22 2.55
CA ALA A 277 1.33 7.12 2.99
C ALA A 277 0.56 7.65 1.77
N THR A 278 -0.75 7.86 1.91
CA THR A 278 -1.57 8.56 0.91
C THR A 278 -2.29 9.73 1.56
N SER A 279 -2.01 10.95 1.07
CA SER A 279 -2.51 12.19 1.67
C SER A 279 -3.38 12.99 0.72
N SER A 280 -4.45 13.60 1.25
CA SER A 280 -5.40 14.43 0.49
C SER A 280 -5.60 15.80 1.15
N PRO A 281 -5.91 16.87 0.40
CA PRO A 281 -6.09 18.21 0.95
C PRO A 281 -7.11 18.27 2.10
N VAL A 282 -6.85 19.07 3.13
CA VAL A 282 -7.78 19.26 4.26
C VAL A 282 -9.07 19.97 3.85
N ALA A 283 -8.98 20.82 2.82
CA ALA A 283 -10.10 21.52 2.20
C ALA A 283 -9.82 21.76 0.70
N LEU A 284 -10.86 22.07 -0.07
CA LEU A 284 -10.73 22.33 -1.51
C LEU A 284 -9.80 23.53 -1.77
N GLY A 285 -8.68 23.27 -2.47
CA GLY A 285 -7.66 24.29 -2.76
C GLY A 285 -6.71 24.61 -1.60
N ALA A 286 -6.74 23.85 -0.50
CA ALA A 286 -5.71 23.94 0.53
C ALA A 286 -4.39 23.33 0.04
N ASN A 287 -3.26 23.96 0.38
CA ASN A 287 -1.92 23.37 0.20
C ASN A 287 -1.61 22.32 1.28
N ALA A 288 -2.30 22.39 2.41
CA ALA A 288 -2.22 21.43 3.49
C ALA A 288 -3.07 20.19 3.20
N THR A 289 -2.57 19.03 3.59
CA THR A 289 -3.20 17.73 3.45
C THR A 289 -3.32 17.04 4.80
N THR A 290 -3.88 15.84 4.83
CA THR A 290 -3.68 14.90 5.94
C THR A 290 -3.53 13.49 5.40
N THR A 291 -2.79 12.64 6.10
CA THR A 291 -2.65 11.22 5.75
C THR A 291 -4.00 10.52 5.95
N ARG A 292 -4.57 9.98 4.87
CA ARG A 292 -5.87 9.26 4.87
C ARG A 292 -5.72 7.76 4.75
N LYS A 293 -4.59 7.28 4.24
CA LYS A 293 -4.28 5.86 4.13
C LYS A 293 -2.81 5.58 4.39
N LEU A 294 -2.55 4.48 5.09
CA LEU A 294 -1.25 3.83 5.22
C LEU A 294 -1.31 2.44 4.60
N THR A 295 -0.23 2.03 3.93
CA THR A 295 -0.07 0.66 3.45
C THR A 295 1.37 0.23 3.69
N ILE A 296 1.54 -0.88 4.41
CA ILE A 296 2.83 -1.40 4.86
C ILE A 296 2.96 -2.82 4.33
N ILE A 297 4.07 -3.13 3.67
CA ILE A 297 4.39 -4.46 3.16
C ILE A 297 5.65 -4.95 3.85
N PHE A 298 5.49 -5.93 4.74
CA PHE A 298 6.58 -6.70 5.33
C PHE A 298 7.05 -7.73 4.29
N LYS A 299 8.25 -7.53 3.74
CA LYS A 299 8.80 -8.36 2.66
C LYS A 299 9.17 -9.74 3.21
N ASN A 300 8.95 -10.80 2.44
CA ASN A 300 9.12 -12.20 2.86
C ASN A 300 10.56 -12.50 3.30
N MET A 301 10.74 -13.07 4.50
CA MET A 301 12.02 -13.61 4.98
C MET A 301 11.86 -15.12 5.24
N GLN A 302 12.56 -15.96 4.47
CA GLN A 302 12.23 -17.40 4.35
C GLN A 302 12.31 -18.15 5.70
N GLU A 303 13.21 -17.71 6.57
CA GLU A 303 13.48 -18.27 7.89
C GLU A 303 12.38 -17.91 8.90
N CYS A 304 11.67 -16.79 8.69
CA CYS A 304 10.84 -16.14 9.71
C CYS A 304 9.38 -15.97 9.30
N ILE A 305 9.09 -15.25 8.21
CA ILE A 305 7.73 -14.83 7.85
C ILE A 305 7.41 -15.00 6.37
N ASP A 306 6.14 -15.27 6.07
CA ASP A 306 5.57 -15.01 4.75
C ASP A 306 5.39 -13.49 4.54
N GLN A 307 5.28 -13.03 3.29
CA GLN A 307 4.98 -11.62 3.02
C GLN A 307 3.62 -11.22 3.63
N LYS A 308 3.57 -10.10 4.36
CA LYS A 308 2.34 -9.57 4.96
C LYS A 308 2.08 -8.14 4.52
N VAL A 309 0.81 -7.85 4.21
CA VAL A 309 0.32 -6.51 3.88
C VAL A 309 -0.58 -6.05 5.01
N TYR A 310 -0.31 -4.86 5.53
CA TYR A 310 -1.17 -4.13 6.45
C TYR A 310 -1.68 -2.88 5.74
N GLN A 311 -2.98 -2.62 5.83
CA GLN A 311 -3.59 -1.40 5.29
C GLN A 311 -4.54 -0.81 6.34
N ALA A 312 -4.44 0.51 6.53
CA ALA A 312 -5.35 1.29 7.35
C ALA A 312 -5.82 2.50 6.56
N GLU A 313 -7.10 2.82 6.68
CA GLU A 313 -7.73 4.02 6.13
C GLU A 313 -8.38 4.79 7.29
N VAL A 314 -8.68 6.08 7.11
CA VAL A 314 -9.46 6.82 8.11
C VAL A 314 -10.83 6.14 8.28
N ASP A 315 -11.22 5.95 9.54
CA ASP A 315 -12.38 5.20 10.04
C ASP A 315 -12.29 3.68 9.83
N ASN A 316 -11.12 3.16 9.40
CA ASN A 316 -10.81 1.73 9.29
C ASN A 316 -9.34 1.45 9.67
N LEU A 317 -9.08 1.34 10.98
CA LEU A 317 -7.78 0.98 11.55
C LEU A 317 -7.85 -0.46 12.13
N PRO A 318 -7.61 -1.51 11.31
CA PRO A 318 -7.77 -2.90 11.71
C PRO A 318 -6.63 -3.39 12.62
N ALA A 319 -6.93 -4.30 13.53
CA ALA A 319 -5.94 -5.01 14.35
C ALA A 319 -5.45 -6.33 13.71
N ALA A 320 -5.40 -6.38 12.37
CA ALA A 320 -5.03 -7.55 11.58
C ALA A 320 -4.41 -7.12 10.23
N PHE A 321 -3.70 -8.04 9.58
CA PHE A 321 -3.25 -7.92 8.20
C PHE A 321 -4.42 -8.07 7.21
N GLU A 322 -4.20 -7.74 5.93
CA GLU A 322 -5.20 -7.82 4.86
C GLU A 322 -5.79 -9.24 4.65
N ASP A 323 -5.00 -10.28 4.98
CA ASP A 323 -5.44 -11.69 4.97
C ASP A 323 -6.21 -12.13 6.23
N GLY A 324 -6.45 -11.22 7.17
CA GLY A 324 -7.12 -11.46 8.44
C GLY A 324 -6.24 -12.10 9.52
N SER A 325 -4.96 -12.33 9.27
CA SER A 325 -4.02 -12.83 10.29
C SER A 325 -3.52 -11.72 11.22
N ILE A 326 -3.03 -12.11 12.40
CA ILE A 326 -2.41 -11.20 13.39
C ILE A 326 -0.90 -11.41 13.52
N ASN A 327 -0.31 -12.24 12.66
CA ASN A 327 1.09 -12.66 12.72
C ASN A 327 1.73 -12.89 11.33
N GLY A 328 3.03 -13.22 11.31
CA GLY A 328 3.82 -13.50 10.11
C GLY A 328 3.55 -14.82 9.39
N GLY A 329 2.51 -15.58 9.76
CA GLY A 329 2.15 -16.87 9.15
C GLY A 329 2.47 -18.09 10.01
N ASP A 330 2.34 -19.29 9.43
CA ASP A 330 2.46 -20.60 10.11
C ASP A 330 3.92 -21.09 10.29
N ARG A 331 4.92 -20.28 9.90
CA ARG A 331 6.35 -20.60 10.03
C ARG A 331 6.77 -20.59 11.51
N PRO A 332 7.86 -21.29 11.90
CA PRO A 332 8.35 -21.27 13.29
C PRO A 332 8.66 -19.86 13.82
N GLY A 333 9.20 -18.98 12.96
CA GLY A 333 9.42 -17.56 13.26
C GLY A 333 8.20 -16.66 13.04
N GLY A 334 7.03 -17.19 12.70
CA GLY A 334 5.84 -16.41 12.33
C GLY A 334 5.33 -15.51 13.46
N SER A 335 5.60 -15.86 14.72
CA SER A 335 5.33 -15.04 15.91
C SER A 335 6.25 -13.83 16.08
N SER A 336 7.37 -13.76 15.34
CA SER A 336 8.29 -12.62 15.36
C SER A 336 7.69 -11.37 14.70
N LEU A 337 6.67 -11.53 13.85
CA LEU A 337 5.80 -10.44 13.39
C LEU A 337 4.44 -10.59 14.09
N SER A 338 3.96 -9.53 14.75
CA SER A 338 2.67 -9.52 15.43
C SER A 338 1.99 -8.14 15.38
N ILE A 339 0.65 -8.14 15.38
CA ILE A 339 -0.17 -6.94 15.52
C ILE A 339 -0.83 -6.93 16.90
N GLN A 340 -0.84 -5.78 17.56
CA GLN A 340 -1.46 -5.55 18.86
C GLN A 340 -2.22 -4.20 18.88
N THR A 341 -3.18 -4.06 19.79
CA THR A 341 -3.96 -2.81 19.96
C THR A 341 -4.27 -2.59 21.44
N ALA A 342 -3.93 -1.40 21.95
CA ALA A 342 -4.43 -0.94 23.25
C ALA A 342 -5.85 -0.36 23.13
N ASN A 343 -6.14 0.36 22.04
CA ASN A 343 -7.42 1.05 21.81
C ASN A 343 -7.94 0.70 20.39
N PRO A 344 -8.84 -0.29 20.25
CA PRO A 344 -9.34 -0.72 18.95
C PRO A 344 -9.95 0.43 18.13
N GLY A 345 -9.55 0.54 16.85
CA GLY A 345 -10.02 1.59 15.94
C GLY A 345 -9.32 2.95 16.08
N SER A 346 -8.49 3.17 17.12
CA SER A 346 -7.71 4.42 17.28
C SER A 346 -6.21 4.23 17.49
N HIS A 347 -5.74 3.03 17.83
CA HIS A 347 -4.32 2.70 17.99
C HIS A 347 -3.99 1.27 17.57
N VAL A 348 -2.95 1.09 16.74
CA VAL A 348 -2.37 -0.21 16.40
C VAL A 348 -0.85 -0.16 16.54
N GLU A 349 -0.27 -1.17 17.18
CA GLU A 349 1.17 -1.44 17.19
C GLU A 349 1.46 -2.69 16.34
N ILE A 350 2.47 -2.63 15.48
CA ILE A 350 2.98 -3.76 14.72
C ILE A 350 4.44 -3.99 15.09
N ARG A 351 4.74 -5.15 15.71
CA ARG A 351 6.09 -5.51 16.17
C ARG A 351 6.68 -6.56 15.25
N ALA A 352 7.78 -6.22 14.59
CA ALA A 352 8.54 -7.03 13.64
C ALA A 352 9.94 -7.33 14.20
N ALA A 353 9.99 -8.23 15.17
CA ALA A 353 11.19 -8.59 15.95
C ALA A 353 12.29 -9.26 15.11
N TYR A 354 11.97 -9.87 13.96
CA TYR A 354 12.95 -10.46 13.04
C TYR A 354 13.83 -9.44 12.30
N ILE A 355 13.43 -8.17 12.32
CA ILE A 355 14.13 -6.99 11.74
C ILE A 355 14.20 -5.82 12.73
N GLY A 356 14.13 -6.08 14.04
CA GLY A 356 14.30 -5.07 15.09
C GLY A 356 13.38 -3.84 14.92
N THR A 357 12.15 -4.03 14.45
CA THR A 357 11.26 -2.94 14.04
C THR A 357 9.96 -2.92 14.84
N THR A 358 9.51 -1.74 15.24
CA THR A 358 8.19 -1.50 15.85
C THR A 358 7.53 -0.32 15.14
N ILE A 359 6.26 -0.46 14.75
CA ILE A 359 5.47 0.60 14.11
C ILE A 359 4.25 0.88 14.99
N ILE A 360 3.96 2.16 15.24
CA ILE A 360 2.71 2.62 15.84
C ILE A 360 1.92 3.41 14.79
N ILE A 361 0.62 3.15 14.72
CA ILE A 361 -0.34 3.85 13.86
C ILE A 361 -1.49 4.30 14.75
N ARG A 362 -1.86 5.58 14.66
CA ARG A 362 -2.98 6.14 15.43
C ARG A 362 -3.96 6.85 14.51
N GLN A 363 -5.25 6.81 14.85
CA GLN A 363 -6.25 7.69 14.25
C GLN A 363 -6.64 8.78 15.24
N THR A 364 -6.51 10.05 14.82
CA THR A 364 -6.89 11.24 15.60
C THR A 364 -7.47 12.28 14.63
N ALA A 365 -8.47 13.08 15.05
CA ALA A 365 -9.03 14.19 14.25
C ALA A 365 -9.31 13.90 12.74
N GLY A 366 -9.77 12.68 12.40
CA GLY A 366 -10.05 12.30 11.00
C GLY A 366 -8.81 12.09 10.11
N GLN A 367 -7.64 11.85 10.70
CA GLN A 367 -6.37 11.58 10.02
C GLN A 367 -5.60 10.43 10.70
N LEU A 368 -4.67 9.83 9.95
CA LEU A 368 -3.74 8.82 10.45
C LEU A 368 -2.38 9.46 10.78
N SER A 369 -1.77 9.04 11.89
CA SER A 369 -0.33 9.21 12.13
C SER A 369 0.41 7.88 12.01
N PHE A 370 1.69 7.97 11.66
CA PHE A 370 2.64 6.87 11.57
C PHE A 370 3.88 7.20 12.40
N SER A 371 4.35 6.23 13.17
CA SER A 371 5.60 6.28 13.93
C SER A 371 6.33 4.95 13.78
N ILE A 372 7.64 4.97 13.60
CA ILE A 372 8.47 3.76 13.49
C ILE A 372 9.74 3.88 14.33
N ARG A 373 10.09 2.80 15.02
CA ARG A 373 11.43 2.46 15.53
C ARG A 373 11.98 1.35 14.65
N VAL A 374 13.17 1.50 14.11
CA VAL A 374 13.79 0.53 13.19
C VAL A 374 15.28 0.39 13.50
N ALA A 375 15.83 -0.82 13.34
CA ALA A 375 17.25 -1.08 13.53
C ALA A 375 18.11 -0.31 12.50
N GLU A 376 19.29 0.13 12.92
CA GLU A 376 20.15 1.05 12.14
C GLU A 376 20.66 0.48 10.80
N ASP A 377 20.81 -0.84 10.71
CA ASP A 377 21.18 -1.57 9.49
C ASP A 377 19.97 -1.76 8.56
N VAL A 378 18.84 -2.24 9.09
CA VAL A 378 17.55 -2.38 8.39
C VAL A 378 17.11 -1.05 7.78
N ALA A 379 17.26 0.07 8.49
CA ALA A 379 16.93 1.41 8.00
C ALA A 379 17.78 1.88 6.82
N ARG A 380 18.95 1.27 6.58
CA ARG A 380 19.92 1.64 5.53
C ARG A 380 20.11 0.58 4.45
N ALA A 381 19.41 -0.55 4.54
CA ALA A 381 19.43 -1.61 3.54
C ALA A 381 18.50 -1.26 2.35
N PHE A 382 18.87 -0.23 1.58
CA PHE A 382 18.15 0.21 0.38
C PHE A 382 19.14 0.57 -0.74
N SER A 383 18.69 0.46 -2.00
CA SER A 383 19.53 0.70 -3.18
C SER A 383 19.43 2.16 -3.69
N ALA A 384 20.30 2.54 -4.63
CA ALA A 384 20.33 3.90 -5.18
C ALA A 384 19.06 4.27 -5.97
N GLU A 385 18.32 3.27 -6.45
CA GLU A 385 17.05 3.39 -7.15
C GLU A 385 15.87 3.68 -6.20
N GLN A 386 16.10 3.66 -4.88
CA GLN A 386 15.11 3.90 -3.82
C GLN A 386 15.36 5.26 -3.13
N ASP A 387 15.79 6.28 -3.88
CA ASP A 387 16.24 7.58 -3.36
C ASP A 387 15.11 8.40 -2.68
N LEU A 388 13.90 8.32 -3.21
CA LEU A 388 12.72 8.99 -2.67
C LEU A 388 12.14 8.21 -1.48
N GLN A 389 12.56 8.56 -0.26
CA GLN A 389 11.98 8.04 0.98
C GLN A 389 11.85 9.15 2.04
N LEU A 390 10.62 9.44 2.49
CA LEU A 390 10.38 10.56 3.41
C LEU A 390 11.04 10.36 4.80
N CYS A 391 11.17 9.13 5.31
CA CYS A 391 11.90 8.88 6.57
C CYS A 391 13.41 9.10 6.46
N VAL A 392 14.00 8.98 5.27
CA VAL A 392 15.45 9.07 5.04
C VAL A 392 15.85 10.52 4.72
N GLY A 393 15.38 11.03 3.58
CA GLY A 393 15.72 12.36 3.06
C GLY A 393 14.73 13.47 3.43
N GLY A 394 13.58 13.12 3.99
CA GLY A 394 12.48 14.07 4.17
C GLY A 394 11.81 14.44 2.84
N CYS A 395 11.01 15.49 2.87
CA CYS A 395 10.23 15.91 1.71
C CYS A 395 11.09 16.69 0.71
N PRO A 396 10.92 16.49 -0.62
CA PRO A 396 11.58 17.30 -1.64
C PRO A 396 11.28 18.80 -1.47
N PRO A 397 12.20 19.72 -1.80
CA PRO A 397 12.00 21.16 -1.59
C PRO A 397 10.70 21.72 -2.20
N SER A 398 10.25 21.20 -3.35
CA SER A 398 9.00 21.54 -4.02
C SER A 398 7.71 21.07 -3.32
N GLN A 399 7.85 20.29 -2.23
CA GLN A 399 6.75 19.81 -1.38
C GLN A 399 6.82 20.34 0.05
N ARG A 400 7.87 21.09 0.43
CA ARG A 400 8.01 21.68 1.77
C ARG A 400 7.10 22.90 1.89
N LEU A 401 6.34 22.97 2.98
CA LEU A 401 5.48 24.10 3.30
C LEU A 401 6.18 25.03 4.30
N SER A 402 6.01 26.34 4.10
CA SER A 402 6.56 27.32 5.04
C SER A 402 5.74 27.36 6.33
N ARG A 403 6.43 27.36 7.48
CA ARG A 403 5.83 27.65 8.80
C ARG A 403 5.20 29.04 8.89
N SER A 404 5.48 29.95 7.94
CA SER A 404 4.89 31.30 7.90
C SER A 404 3.42 31.28 7.44
N VAL A 405 2.53 30.66 8.23
CA VAL A 405 1.09 30.58 7.98
C VAL A 405 0.46 31.96 8.13
N ARG A 406 0.44 32.73 7.02
CA ARG A 406 -0.41 33.91 6.89
C ARG A 406 -1.84 33.47 6.58
N SER A 407 -2.48 32.80 7.53
CA SER A 407 -3.89 32.42 7.41
C SER A 407 -4.73 33.67 7.20
N ARG A 408 -5.38 33.77 6.04
CA ARG A 408 -6.23 34.92 5.68
C ARG A 408 -7.70 34.71 6.05
N ARG A 409 -8.06 33.53 6.58
CA ARG A 409 -9.46 33.09 6.79
C ARG A 409 -9.64 32.06 7.94
N GLY A 410 -8.78 32.06 8.96
CA GLY A 410 -8.94 31.20 10.14
C GLY A 410 -9.93 31.76 11.16
N THR A 411 -10.77 30.90 11.76
CA THR A 411 -11.65 31.24 12.90
C THR A 411 -10.89 31.28 14.23
N ILE A 412 -9.83 30.48 14.37
CA ILE A 412 -8.95 30.44 15.54
C ILE A 412 -7.78 31.42 15.32
N THR A 413 -7.43 32.21 16.34
CA THR A 413 -6.28 33.12 16.30
C THR A 413 -4.97 32.40 16.59
N ILE A 414 -3.83 33.00 16.23
CA ILE A 414 -2.51 32.42 16.54
C ILE A 414 -2.28 32.26 18.04
N ASP A 415 -2.77 33.19 18.86
CA ASP A 415 -2.62 33.13 20.31
C ASP A 415 -3.50 32.05 20.94
N THR A 416 -4.74 31.88 20.45
CA THR A 416 -5.62 30.77 20.84
C THR A 416 -5.04 29.42 20.44
N ALA A 417 -4.51 29.29 19.21
CA ALA A 417 -3.87 28.05 18.76
C ALA A 417 -2.60 27.73 19.58
N ARG A 418 -1.76 28.74 19.87
CA ARG A 418 -0.60 28.60 20.76
C ARG A 418 -1.00 28.15 22.16
N GLN A 419 -2.06 28.73 22.74
CA GLN A 419 -2.54 28.36 24.08
C GLN A 419 -3.02 26.89 24.12
N LEU A 420 -3.90 26.49 23.20
CA LEU A 420 -4.42 25.12 23.09
C LEU A 420 -3.29 24.09 22.94
N CYS A 421 -2.30 24.38 22.10
CA CYS A 421 -1.15 23.49 21.92
C CYS A 421 -0.29 23.38 23.19
N LYS A 422 -0.14 24.46 23.96
CA LYS A 422 0.75 24.51 25.12
C LYS A 422 0.28 23.70 26.32
N GLU A 423 -1.00 23.30 26.35
CA GLU A 423 -1.57 22.44 27.39
C GLU A 423 -0.96 21.02 27.38
N GLY A 424 -0.70 20.45 26.20
CA GLY A 424 -0.04 19.15 26.05
C GLY A 424 1.38 19.19 25.48
N LEU A 425 1.79 20.32 24.88
CA LEU A 425 3.13 20.55 24.31
C LEU A 425 3.74 21.81 24.95
N PRO A 426 4.20 21.75 26.22
CA PRO A 426 4.67 22.92 26.95
C PRO A 426 5.99 23.50 26.42
N VAL A 427 6.78 22.69 25.71
CA VAL A 427 8.05 23.07 25.08
C VAL A 427 7.77 23.59 23.67
N GLU A 428 8.21 24.82 23.36
CA GLU A 428 7.99 25.42 22.02
C GLU A 428 9.02 24.91 20.99
N ASP A 429 8.91 23.63 20.65
CA ASP A 429 9.75 22.92 19.69
C ASP A 429 9.03 22.62 18.36
N ALA A 430 9.58 21.71 17.55
CA ALA A 430 8.95 21.28 16.31
C ALA A 430 7.56 20.64 16.47
N TYR A 431 7.28 19.90 17.55
CA TYR A 431 5.96 19.30 17.77
C TYR A 431 4.94 20.38 18.15
N PHE A 432 5.31 21.31 19.04
CA PHE A 432 4.46 22.46 19.37
C PHE A 432 4.17 23.33 18.14
N HIS A 433 5.19 23.67 17.34
CA HIS A 433 4.98 24.45 16.12
C HIS A 433 4.17 23.71 15.04
N SER A 434 4.18 22.38 15.05
CA SER A 434 3.32 21.55 14.18
C SER A 434 1.86 21.60 14.63
N CYS A 435 1.61 21.41 15.93
CA CYS A 435 0.29 21.60 16.52
C CYS A 435 -0.32 22.98 16.18
N VAL A 436 0.46 24.06 16.35
CA VAL A 436 0.00 25.43 16.06
C VAL A 436 -0.27 25.64 14.57
N PHE A 437 0.52 25.00 13.69
CA PHE A 437 0.27 25.00 12.25
C PHE A 437 -1.05 24.31 11.93
N ASP A 438 -1.23 23.07 12.39
CA ASP A 438 -2.42 22.26 12.11
C ASP A 438 -3.70 22.95 12.59
N VAL A 439 -3.76 23.40 13.84
CA VAL A 439 -4.94 24.05 14.44
C VAL A 439 -5.31 25.36 13.71
N LEU A 440 -4.33 26.12 13.20
CA LEU A 440 -4.57 27.34 12.41
C LEU A 440 -5.06 27.07 10.98
N ILE A 441 -4.81 25.88 10.46
CA ILE A 441 -5.12 25.46 9.09
C ILE A 441 -6.44 24.67 9.02
N SER A 442 -6.69 23.79 9.99
CA SER A 442 -7.94 23.05 10.12
C SER A 442 -9.07 23.90 10.74
N GLY A 443 -8.73 24.80 11.67
CA GLY A 443 -9.70 25.49 12.53
C GLY A 443 -10.33 24.57 13.58
N ASP A 444 -9.75 23.39 13.82
CA ASP A 444 -10.26 22.36 14.73
C ASP A 444 -9.24 22.08 15.87
N PRO A 445 -9.59 22.30 17.15
CA PRO A 445 -8.70 22.05 18.28
C PRO A 445 -8.34 20.56 18.48
N ASN A 446 -9.08 19.61 17.90
CA ASN A 446 -8.77 18.18 18.03
C ASN A 446 -7.42 17.80 17.38
N PHE A 447 -6.89 18.63 16.47
CA PHE A 447 -5.59 18.42 15.86
C PHE A 447 -4.42 18.53 16.86
N THR A 448 -4.63 19.13 18.03
CA THR A 448 -3.64 19.14 19.14
C THR A 448 -3.14 17.74 19.50
N VAL A 449 -4.04 16.75 19.49
CA VAL A 449 -3.77 15.38 19.92
C VAL A 449 -2.77 14.67 18.99
N ALA A 450 -2.76 14.98 17.69
CA ALA A 450 -1.87 14.32 16.73
C ALA A 450 -0.39 14.60 17.03
N ALA A 451 -0.06 15.87 17.34
CA ALA A 451 1.28 16.29 17.69
C ALA A 451 1.71 15.87 19.11
N GLN A 452 0.76 15.80 20.06
CA GLN A 452 0.99 15.26 21.40
C GLN A 452 1.36 13.77 21.33
N ALA A 453 0.55 12.96 20.65
CA ALA A 453 0.80 11.53 20.48
C ALA A 453 2.12 11.25 19.73
N ALA A 454 2.47 12.07 18.72
CA ALA A 454 3.74 11.94 18.02
C ALA A 454 4.96 12.27 18.90
N LEU A 455 4.83 13.15 19.90
CA LEU A 455 5.88 13.39 20.90
C LEU A 455 5.99 12.22 21.90
N GLU A 456 4.88 11.60 22.28
CA GLU A 456 4.86 10.39 23.12
C GLU A 456 5.51 9.20 22.41
N ASP A 457 5.12 8.93 21.16
CA ASP A 457 5.69 7.87 20.34
C ASP A 457 7.20 8.08 20.13
N ALA A 458 7.63 9.33 19.89
CA ALA A 458 9.05 9.67 19.79
C ALA A 458 9.80 9.46 21.11
N ARG A 459 9.20 9.77 22.27
CA ARG A 459 9.77 9.52 23.59
C ARG A 459 9.92 8.01 23.88
N ALA A 460 9.04 7.18 23.33
CA ALA A 460 9.13 5.72 23.44
C ALA A 460 10.14 5.10 22.45
N PHE A 461 10.38 5.73 21.30
CA PHE A 461 11.17 5.14 20.20
C PHE A 461 12.58 5.69 20.02
N LEU A 462 12.91 6.86 20.58
CA LEU A 462 14.27 7.41 20.53
C LEU A 462 15.16 6.76 21.60
N PRO A 463 16.36 6.24 21.24
CA PRO A 463 17.34 5.78 22.22
C PRO A 463 18.04 6.93 22.97
N ASP A 464 17.89 8.16 22.47
CA ASP A 464 18.54 9.37 22.93
C ASP A 464 17.47 10.48 23.06
N LEU A 465 17.20 10.87 24.30
CA LEU A 465 16.17 11.85 24.64
C LEU A 465 16.65 13.31 24.54
N GLU A 466 17.95 13.58 24.42
CA GLU A 466 18.44 14.94 24.12
C GLU A 466 17.94 15.38 22.74
N LYS A 467 17.77 14.40 21.83
CA LYS A 467 17.22 14.58 20.48
C LYS A 467 15.70 14.50 20.42
N LEU A 468 14.99 14.38 21.54
CA LEU A 468 13.51 14.38 21.56
C LEU A 468 12.97 15.70 21.02
N HIS A 469 13.35 16.80 21.67
CA HIS A 469 12.90 18.15 21.34
C HIS A 469 13.75 18.77 20.22
N LEU A 470 13.10 19.10 19.10
CA LEU A 470 13.76 19.68 17.93
C LEU A 470 13.43 21.17 17.84
N PHE A 471 14.28 22.00 18.42
CA PHE A 471 14.13 23.45 18.36
C PHE A 471 14.46 23.98 16.95
N PRO A 472 13.85 25.10 16.50
CA PRO A 472 14.29 25.80 15.30
C PRO A 472 15.60 26.53 15.60
N SER A 473 16.73 25.82 15.48
CA SER A 473 18.06 26.43 15.64
C SER A 473 18.26 27.56 14.62
N ASP A 474 18.68 28.71 15.12
CA ASP A 474 19.17 29.87 14.38
C ASP A 474 18.31 30.35 13.19
N ALA A 475 17.31 31.17 13.52
CA ALA A 475 16.63 32.06 12.58
C ALA A 475 17.52 33.25 12.15
N GLY A 476 18.72 32.94 11.66
CA GLY A 476 19.78 33.82 11.19
C GLY A 476 21.03 32.96 10.94
N VAL A 477 21.75 33.08 9.83
CA VAL A 477 22.11 34.33 9.17
C VAL A 477 22.06 34.19 7.64
N PRO A 478 21.27 35.01 6.92
CA PRO A 478 21.36 35.12 5.46
C PRO A 478 22.53 36.04 5.06
N LEU A 479 23.76 35.59 5.30
CA LEU A 479 24.96 36.20 4.73
C LEU A 479 25.50 35.28 3.63
N SER A 480 24.91 35.40 2.45
CA SER A 480 25.73 35.36 1.25
C SER A 480 26.85 36.38 1.44
N PRO A 481 28.14 36.03 1.34
CA PRO A 481 29.18 37.05 1.23
C PRO A 481 28.90 37.82 -0.06
N ALA A 482 28.42 39.05 0.08
CA ALA A 482 28.28 39.94 -1.05
C ALA A 482 29.68 40.17 -1.61
N THR A 483 29.97 39.62 -2.79
CA THR A 483 31.24 39.83 -3.48
C THR A 483 31.32 41.30 -3.88
N PHE A 484 31.87 42.13 -2.99
CA PHE A 484 32.17 43.52 -3.26
C PHE A 484 33.09 43.57 -4.49
N PRO A 485 32.73 44.29 -5.57
CA PRO A 485 33.60 44.45 -6.71
C PRO A 485 34.81 45.29 -6.26
N ALA A 486 35.99 44.67 -6.21
CA ALA A 486 37.22 45.35 -5.84
C ALA A 486 37.51 46.47 -6.87
N PRO A 487 37.63 47.74 -6.46
CA PRO A 487 38.00 48.80 -7.37
C PRO A 487 39.47 48.66 -7.77
N LEU A 488 39.72 48.55 -9.07
CA LEU A 488 41.08 48.61 -9.63
C LEU A 488 41.65 50.02 -9.42
N LEU A 489 42.61 50.15 -8.51
CA LEU A 489 43.46 51.34 -8.39
C LEU A 489 44.93 50.93 -8.45
N SER A 490 45.57 51.26 -9.57
CA SER A 490 47.02 51.17 -9.74
C SER A 490 47.73 52.17 -8.83
N GLY A 491 48.75 51.73 -8.11
CA GLY A 491 49.52 52.56 -7.19
C GLY A 491 50.94 52.06 -6.99
N LEU A 492 51.85 52.42 -7.92
CA LEU A 492 53.29 52.36 -7.68
C LEU A 492 53.66 53.38 -6.58
N PHE A 493 54.44 52.98 -5.57
CA PHE A 493 55.53 53.77 -4.95
C PHE A 493 56.28 52.87 -3.93
N VAL A 494 57.44 52.30 -4.31
CA VAL A 494 58.81 52.65 -3.85
C VAL A 494 59.27 51.99 -2.53
N LEU A 495 60.49 51.42 -2.54
CA LEU A 495 61.18 50.85 -1.37
C LEU A 495 62.00 51.90 -0.59
N TRP A 496 61.84 51.97 0.74
CA TRP A 496 62.74 52.56 1.78
C TRP A 496 61.96 52.55 3.13
N LEU A 497 62.45 52.31 4.36
CA LEU A 497 63.69 51.83 5.01
C LEU A 497 63.24 51.06 6.31
N CYS A 498 64.01 50.34 7.12
CA CYS A 498 65.42 49.92 7.21
C CYS A 498 65.47 48.52 7.89
N ILE A 499 66.48 47.66 7.72
CA ILE A 499 67.64 47.49 8.62
C ILE A 499 67.35 47.70 10.13
N GLN A 500 67.11 46.60 10.85
CA GLN A 500 67.92 46.19 12.02
C GLN A 500 67.83 44.67 12.24
#